data_AF-A0A4S1FX37-F1
#
_entry.id   AF-A0A4S1FX37-F1
#
_cell.length_a   1.000
_cell.length_b   1.000
_cell.length_c   1.000
_cell.angle_alpha   90.00
_cell.angle_beta   90.00
_cell.angle_gamma   90.00
#
_symmetry.space_group_name_H-M   'P 1'
#
loop_
_entity.id
_entity.type
_entity.pdbx_description
1 polymer ?
#
loop_
_entity_poly.entity_id
_entity_poly.type
_entity_poly.pdbx_seq_one_letter_code
_entity_poly.pdbx_strand_id
1 'polypeptide(L)' 'VVFVPFSGGHPNGMAQDVVTGFLNDKGEARGRPVGVAVDKSGALLIADDVGNTVWRVTAAPGST' A
#
# COMPACT_ATOMS: atom_id res chain seq x y z
N VAL A 1 2.88 -3.36 1.08
CA VAL A 1 2.83 -2.19 0.17
C VAL A 1 3.55 -1.05 0.85
N VAL A 2 4.51 -0.44 0.16
CA VAL A 2 5.39 0.59 0.73
C VAL A 2 5.33 1.86 -0.09
N PHE A 3 5.57 3.00 0.56
CA PHE A 3 5.82 4.29 -0.06
C PHE A 3 7.31 4.61 0.00
N VAL A 4 7.87 5.09 -1.12
CA VAL A 4 9.24 5.59 -1.18
C VAL A 4 9.18 7.07 -1.51
N PRO A 5 9.71 7.98 -0.65
CA PRO A 5 9.75 9.40 -0.96
C PRO A 5 10.74 9.68 -2.10
N PHE A 6 10.39 10.60 -3.00
CA PHE A 6 11.24 11.03 -4.11
C PHE A 6 11.53 12.53 -4.05
N SER A 7 12.75 12.92 -4.41
CA SER A 7 13.15 14.31 -4.64
C SER A 7 14.10 14.37 -5.84
N GLY A 8 13.88 15.34 -6.73
CA GLY A 8 14.71 15.49 -7.93
C GLY A 8 14.74 14.24 -8.82
N GLY A 9 13.64 13.48 -8.88
CA GLY A 9 13.55 12.25 -9.68
C GLY A 9 14.22 11.01 -9.06
N HIS A 10 14.78 11.12 -7.87
CA HIS A 10 15.46 10.02 -7.19
C HIS A 10 14.80 9.69 -5.85
N PRO A 11 14.84 8.42 -5.39
CA PRO A 11 14.48 8.08 -4.02
C PRO A 11 15.25 8.93 -3.01
N ASN A 12 14.54 9.55 -2.07
CA ASN A 12 15.11 10.44 -1.07
C ASN A 12 14.52 10.14 0.30
N GLY A 13 14.96 9.03 0.90
CA GLY A 13 14.51 8.55 2.21
C GLY A 13 14.25 7.05 2.21
N MET A 14 13.93 6.54 3.40
CA MET A 14 13.63 5.12 3.59
C MET A 14 12.24 4.78 3.04
N ALA A 15 12.08 3.52 2.59
CA ALA A 15 10.77 2.96 2.32
C ALA A 15 9.94 2.92 3.60
N GLN A 16 8.67 3.31 3.51
CA GLN A 16 7.73 3.38 4.61
C GLN A 16 6.61 2.39 4.36
N ASP A 17 6.30 1.57 5.35
CA ASP A 17 5.16 0.67 5.26
C ASP A 17 3.85 1.46 5.25
N VAL A 18 2.97 1.13 4.29
CA VAL A 18 1.62 1.71 4.20
C VAL A 18 0.58 0.65 4.54
N VAL A 19 0.71 -0.54 3.96
CA VAL A 19 -0.15 -1.69 4.27
C VAL A 19 0.70 -2.94 4.37
N THR A 20 0.60 -3.63 5.50
CA THR A 20 1.29 -4.89 5.82
C THR A 20 0.27 -6.01 6.03
N GLY A 21 0.71 -7.22 6.38
CA GLY A 21 -0.18 -8.35 6.68
C GLY A 21 -0.61 -9.19 5.48
N PHE A 22 -0.08 -8.93 4.28
CA PHE A 22 -0.31 -9.76 3.09
C PHE A 22 0.35 -11.15 3.17
N LEU A 23 1.33 -11.30 4.05
CA LEU A 23 1.91 -12.59 4.41
C LEU A 23 1.54 -12.91 5.86
N ASN A 24 1.32 -14.19 6.15
CA ASN A 24 1.23 -14.67 7.53
C ASN A 24 2.63 -14.92 8.12
N ASP A 25 2.70 -15.33 9.39
CA ASP A 25 3.98 -15.58 10.10
C ASP A 25 4.78 -16.75 9.50
N LYS A 26 4.15 -17.61 8.70
CA LYS A 26 4.79 -18.71 7.96
C LYS A 26 5.27 -18.27 6.57
N GLY A 27 5.06 -17.01 6.19
CA GLY A 27 5.39 -16.47 4.86
C GLY A 27 4.38 -16.84 3.76
N GLU A 28 3.26 -17.45 4.11
CA GLU A 28 2.22 -17.81 3.15
C GLU A 28 1.38 -16.58 2.78
N ALA A 29 1.02 -16.47 1.52
CA ALA A 29 0.28 -15.32 1.02
C ALA A 29 -1.20 -15.38 1.45
N ARG A 30 -1.66 -14.31 2.08
CA ARG A 30 -3.07 -13.95 2.26
C ARG A 30 -3.55 -12.97 1.18
N GLY A 31 -2.60 -12.28 0.56
CA GLY A 31 -2.81 -11.47 -0.62
C GLY A 31 -1.50 -11.23 -1.38
N ARG A 32 -1.62 -10.84 -2.64
CA ARG A 32 -0.53 -10.47 -3.55
C ARG A 32 -0.93 -9.19 -4.28
N PRO A 33 -0.62 -8.01 -3.73
CA PRO A 33 -0.84 -6.74 -4.41
C PRO A 33 -0.16 -6.69 -5.77
N VAL A 34 -0.91 -6.40 -6.82
CA VAL A 34 -0.41 -6.34 -8.23
C VAL A 34 -0.57 -4.95 -8.86
N GLY A 35 -1.43 -4.09 -8.30
CA GLY A 35 -1.65 -2.75 -8.82
C GLY A 35 -2.01 -1.76 -7.73
N VAL A 36 -1.62 -0.50 -7.93
CA VAL A 36 -1.95 0.61 -7.03
C VAL A 36 -2.39 1.84 -7.81
N ALA A 37 -3.33 2.60 -7.25
CA ALA A 37 -3.78 3.87 -7.80
C ALA A 37 -4.25 4.79 -6.66
N VAL A 38 -4.20 6.11 -6.87
CA VAL A 38 -4.83 7.07 -5.95
C VAL A 38 -6.17 7.49 -6.54
N ASP A 39 -7.24 7.37 -5.77
CA ASP A 39 -8.57 7.79 -6.21
C ASP A 39 -8.76 9.32 -6.13
N LYS A 40 -9.88 9.84 -6.66
CA LYS A 40 -10.16 11.28 -6.68
C LYS A 40 -10.28 11.92 -5.29
N SER A 41 -10.52 11.12 -4.26
CA SER A 41 -10.58 11.57 -2.86
C SER A 41 -9.23 11.51 -2.14
N GLY A 42 -8.17 11.03 -2.82
CA GLY A 42 -6.84 10.87 -2.25
C GLY A 42 -6.63 9.52 -1.53
N ALA A 43 -7.58 8.59 -1.59
CA ALA A 43 -7.40 7.27 -1.00
C ALA A 43 -6.50 6.40 -1.89
N LEU A 44 -5.68 5.54 -1.27
CA LEU A 44 -4.89 4.55 -1.99
C LEU A 44 -5.75 3.31 -2.26
N LEU A 45 -5.89 2.95 -3.53
CA LEU A 45 -6.49 1.70 -3.99
C LEU A 45 -5.38 0.67 -4.22
N ILE A 46 -5.59 -0.55 -3.74
CA ILE A 46 -4.68 -1.68 -3.92
C ILE A 46 -5.48 -2.84 -4.53
N ALA A 47 -5.10 -3.26 -5.73
CA ALA A 47 -5.63 -4.47 -6.36
C ALA A 47 -4.82 -5.68 -5.88
N ASP A 48 -5.49 -6.62 -5.22
CA ASP A 48 -4.93 -7.83 -4.66
C ASP A 48 -5.39 -9.06 -5.45
N ASP A 49 -4.45 -9.77 -6.06
CA ASP A 49 -4.69 -10.95 -6.89
C ASP A 49 -5.17 -12.15 -6.05
N VAL A 50 -4.34 -12.63 -5.12
CA VAL A 50 -4.67 -13.79 -4.26
C VAL A 50 -5.90 -13.54 -3.40
N GLY A 51 -6.06 -12.33 -2.90
CA GLY A 51 -7.22 -11.96 -2.08
C GLY A 51 -8.50 -11.72 -2.89
N ASN A 52 -8.42 -11.67 -4.23
CA ASN A 52 -9.53 -11.28 -5.12
C ASN A 52 -10.30 -10.05 -4.60
N THR A 53 -9.57 -9.04 -4.14
CA THR A 53 -10.11 -7.90 -3.39
C THR A 53 -9.44 -6.61 -3.85
N VAL A 54 -10.21 -5.52 -3.91
CA VAL A 54 -9.65 -4.17 -4.01
C VAL A 54 -9.77 -3.50 -2.65
N TRP A 55 -8.64 -3.19 -2.03
CA TRP A 55 -8.58 -2.48 -0.76
C TRP A 55 -8.59 -0.97 -1.01
N ARG A 56 -9.41 -0.22 -0.26
CA ARG A 56 -9.37 1.25 -0.23
C ARG A 56 -8.83 1.72 1.12
N VAL A 57 -7.67 2.36 1.09
CA VAL A 57 -6.91 2.78 2.27
C VAL A 57 -7.00 4.29 2.42
N THR A 58 -7.42 4.74 3.60
CA THR A 58 -7.51 6.16 3.96
C THR A 58 -6.73 6.42 5.25
N ALA A 59 -6.33 7.67 5.48
CA ALA A 59 -5.80 8.09 6.76
C ALA A 59 -6.80 7.77 7.89
N ALA A 60 -6.27 7.40 9.06
CA ALA A 60 -7.10 7.26 10.25
C ALA A 60 -7.65 8.65 10.65
N PRO A 61 -8.86 8.72 11.22
CA PRO A 61 -9.43 9.98 11.71
C PRO A 61 -8.43 10.70 12.64
N GLY A 62 -8.16 11.98 12.36
CA GLY A 62 -7.26 12.81 13.17
C GLY A 62 -5.76 12.67 12.86
N SER A 63 -5.38 11.93 11.81
CA SER A 63 -4.02 11.98 11.28
C SER A 63 -3.86 13.25 10.45
N THR A 64 -3.13 14.24 10.97
CA THR A 64 -2.71 15.46 10.26
C THR A 64 -1.23 15.41 9.92
#